data_AF-A0A1H9PMF1-F1
#
_entry.id   AF-A0A1H9PMF1-F1
#
_cell.length_a   1.000
_cell.length_b   1.000
_cell.length_c   1.000
_cell.angle_alpha   90.00
_cell.angle_beta   90.00
_cell.angle_gamma   90.00
#
_symmetry.space_group_name_H-M   'P 1'
#
loop_
_entity.id
_entity.type
_entity.pdbx_description
1 polymer ?
#
loop_
_entity_poly.entity_id
_entity_poly.type
_entity_poly.pdbx_seq_one_letter_code
_entity_poly.pdbx_strand_id
1 'polypeptide(L)'
;MGLVTVNGRDVGFTDALSRVAEQLEPLGDAGRCVAETYALATEIRRITEAAAVDDREVKLAVLHQRRRESTASLRSMRKELGRADRSAAALRECMVNMQRATVKPGIELAERRAYIDLTQHFTTMLVQHHTELTGGVADVIDKVLNGSGATALAPARKPRRRR
;
A
#
# COMPACT_ATOMS: atom_id res chain seq x y z
N MET A 1 8.16 -15.44 3.85
CA MET A 1 8.36 -14.39 4.90
C MET A 1 7.34 -13.25 4.72
N GLY A 2 7.10 -12.40 5.72
CA GLY A 2 6.25 -11.19 5.60
C GLY A 2 7.02 -10.00 5.00
N LEU A 3 6.35 -8.88 4.73
CA LEU A 3 7.01 -7.65 4.24
C LEU A 3 7.69 -6.85 5.36
N VAL A 4 7.23 -7.04 6.60
CA VAL A 4 7.66 -6.34 7.81
C VAL A 4 8.12 -7.35 8.84
N THR A 5 9.13 -6.99 9.62
CA THR A 5 9.59 -7.72 10.80
C THR A 5 9.48 -6.83 12.03
N VAL A 6 8.96 -7.34 13.14
CA VAL A 6 8.86 -6.60 14.40
C VAL A 6 9.73 -7.29 15.45
N ASN A 7 10.77 -6.59 15.91
CA ASN A 7 11.70 -7.07 16.93
C ASN A 7 11.57 -6.17 18.16
N GLY A 8 10.78 -6.60 19.14
CA GLY A 8 10.48 -5.79 20.33
C GLY A 8 9.80 -4.47 19.96
N ARG A 9 10.53 -3.36 20.08
CA ARG A 9 10.04 -2.00 19.76
C ARG A 9 10.45 -1.49 18.38
N ASP A 10 11.19 -2.29 17.62
CA ASP A 10 11.71 -1.89 16.32
C ASP A 10 10.95 -2.54 15.17
N VAL A 11 10.72 -1.76 14.12
CA VAL A 11 10.11 -2.22 12.87
C VAL A 11 11.17 -2.23 11.77
N GLY A 12 11.45 -3.42 11.25
CA GLY A 12 12.29 -3.63 10.09
C GLY A 12 11.46 -3.89 8.83
N PHE A 13 12.00 -3.49 7.69
CA PHE A 13 11.46 -3.81 6.38
C PHE A 13 12.34 -4.84 5.70
N THR A 14 11.72 -5.82 5.06
CA THR A 14 12.43 -6.92 4.39
C THR A 14 12.90 -6.56 2.99
N ASP A 15 13.82 -7.33 2.42
CA ASP A 15 14.26 -7.17 1.01
C ASP A 15 13.11 -7.27 0.01
N ALA A 16 12.06 -8.04 0.35
CA ALA A 16 10.84 -8.10 -0.44
C ALA A 16 10.16 -6.73 -0.53
N LEU A 17 10.17 -5.93 0.55
CA LEU A 17 9.67 -4.57 0.50
C LEU A 17 10.56 -3.66 -0.35
N SER A 18 11.88 -3.81 -0.26
CA SER A 18 12.82 -3.04 -1.09
C SER A 18 12.54 -3.27 -2.57
N ARG A 19 12.36 -4.52 -3.01
CA ARG A 19 11.98 -4.85 -4.38
C ARG A 19 10.61 -4.32 -4.79
N VAL A 20 9.66 -4.24 -3.85
CA VAL A 20 8.36 -3.59 -4.10
C VAL A 20 8.54 -2.09 -4.29
N ALA A 21 9.33 -1.43 -3.45
CA ALA A 21 9.63 -0.01 -3.56
C ALA A 21 10.37 0.34 -4.86
N GLU A 22 11.27 -0.52 -5.33
CA GLU A 22 11.93 -0.38 -6.65
C GLU A 22 10.93 -0.36 -7.80
N GLN A 23 9.84 -1.14 -7.74
CA GLN A 23 8.81 -1.09 -8.79
C GLN A 23 8.00 0.21 -8.76
N LEU A 24 8.09 0.97 -7.66
CA LEU A 24 7.43 2.26 -7.45
C LEU A 24 8.36 3.45 -7.64
N GLU A 25 9.60 3.24 -8.10
CA GLU A 25 10.57 4.30 -8.39
C GLU A 25 10.01 5.45 -9.26
N PRO A 26 9.12 5.22 -10.26
CA PRO A 26 8.54 6.33 -11.02
C PRO A 26 7.78 7.38 -10.17
N LEU A 27 7.39 7.05 -8.93
CA LEU A 27 6.78 7.97 -7.97
C LEU A 27 7.83 8.67 -7.07
N GLY A 28 9.12 8.40 -7.25
CA GLY A 28 10.21 8.89 -6.41
C GLY A 28 10.08 8.42 -4.95
N ASP A 29 10.48 9.28 -4.03
CA ASP A 29 10.43 9.01 -2.58
C ASP A 29 9.01 8.70 -2.07
N ALA A 30 7.98 9.22 -2.74
CA ALA A 30 6.61 8.89 -2.43
C ALA A 30 6.29 7.41 -2.71
N GLY A 31 6.90 6.81 -3.73
CA GLY A 31 6.76 5.39 -4.02
C GLY A 31 7.24 4.51 -2.88
N ARG A 32 8.39 4.86 -2.28
CA ARG A 32 8.93 4.16 -1.11
C ARG A 32 7.98 4.27 0.09
N CYS A 33 7.51 5.47 0.42
CA CYS A 33 6.60 5.61 1.55
C CYS A 33 5.23 4.95 1.32
N VAL A 34 4.76 4.85 0.06
CA VAL A 34 3.56 4.06 -0.30
C VAL A 34 3.79 2.57 -0.02
N ALA A 35 4.93 2.01 -0.44
CA ALA A 35 5.27 0.62 -0.15
C ALA A 35 5.33 0.36 1.36
N GLU A 36 6.03 1.21 2.11
CA GLU A 36 6.15 1.10 3.58
C GLU A 36 4.78 1.19 4.27
N THR A 37 3.93 2.15 3.86
CA THR A 37 2.59 2.32 4.43
C THR A 37 1.69 1.11 4.14
N TYR A 38 1.75 0.56 2.92
CA TYR A 38 1.03 -0.67 2.54
C TYR A 38 1.50 -1.86 3.38
N ALA A 39 2.81 -2.06 3.51
CA ALA A 39 3.38 -3.17 4.26
C ALA A 39 2.97 -3.13 5.74
N LEU A 40 3.01 -1.95 6.36
CA LEU A 40 2.56 -1.74 7.74
C LEU A 40 1.07 -2.00 7.91
N ALA A 41 0.22 -1.53 6.98
CA ALA A 41 -1.22 -1.77 7.03
C ALA A 41 -1.56 -3.26 6.89
N THR A 42 -0.87 -3.97 6.00
CA THR A 42 -1.02 -5.41 5.80
C THR A 42 -0.61 -6.20 7.03
N GLU A 43 0.49 -5.85 7.68
CA GLU A 43 0.95 -6.55 8.89
C GLU A 43 0.03 -6.26 10.09
N ILE A 44 -0.46 -5.03 10.25
CA ILE A 44 -1.49 -4.69 11.27
C ILE A 44 -2.73 -5.56 11.09
N ARG A 45 -3.23 -5.68 9.85
CA ARG A 45 -4.41 -6.50 9.54
C ARG A 45 -4.16 -7.97 9.87
N ARG A 46 -3.00 -8.50 9.46
CA ARG A 46 -2.60 -9.88 9.74
C ARG A 46 -2.54 -10.17 11.24
N ILE A 47 -1.92 -9.30 12.04
CA ILE A 47 -1.85 -9.45 13.50
C ILE A 47 -3.24 -9.32 14.14
N THR A 48 -4.09 -8.45 13.59
CA THR A 48 -5.46 -8.25 14.10
C THR A 48 -6.34 -9.48 13.86
N GLU A 49 -6.19 -10.12 12.71
CA GLU A 49 -6.95 -11.33 12.31
C GLU A 49 -6.39 -12.62 12.93
N ALA A 50 -5.15 -12.61 13.44
CA ALA A 50 -4.53 -13.77 14.07
C ALA A 50 -5.12 -14.05 15.48
N ALA A 51 -5.43 -15.33 15.74
CA ALA A 51 -6.09 -15.76 16.98
C ALA A 51 -5.18 -15.68 18.22
N ALA A 52 -3.87 -15.88 18.06
CA ALA A 52 -2.90 -15.76 19.15
C ALA A 52 -1.59 -15.19 18.61
N VAL A 53 -1.20 -14.03 19.14
CA VAL A 53 0.12 -13.42 18.91
C VAL A 53 0.60 -12.95 20.26
N ASP A 54 1.64 -13.58 20.79
CA ASP A 54 2.33 -13.05 21.96
C ASP A 54 2.81 -11.63 21.66
N ASP A 55 2.62 -10.74 22.62
CA ASP A 55 2.89 -9.29 22.51
C ASP A 55 2.07 -8.55 21.44
N ARG A 56 0.86 -9.03 21.12
CA ARG A 56 -0.04 -8.40 20.14
C ARG A 56 -0.21 -6.89 20.35
N GLU A 57 -0.50 -6.46 21.58
CA GLU A 57 -0.72 -5.03 21.88
C GLU A 57 0.53 -4.19 21.61
N VAL A 58 1.70 -4.68 22.03
CA VAL A 58 2.98 -3.99 21.81
C VAL A 58 3.30 -3.92 20.32
N LYS A 59 3.15 -5.03 19.59
CA LYS A 59 3.39 -5.08 18.14
C LYS A 59 2.45 -4.15 17.38
N LEU A 60 1.16 -4.14 17.73
CA LEU A 60 0.18 -3.24 17.12
C LEU A 60 0.52 -1.78 17.42
N ALA A 61 0.86 -1.43 18.67
CA ALA A 61 1.22 -0.07 19.04
C ALA A 61 2.43 0.45 18.22
N VAL A 62 3.48 -0.37 18.12
CA VAL A 62 4.70 -0.04 17.37
C VAL A 62 4.40 0.10 15.87
N LEU A 63 3.65 -0.83 15.28
CA LEU A 63 3.26 -0.75 13.87
C LEU A 63 2.35 0.45 13.56
N HIS A 64 1.40 0.76 14.45
CA HIS A 64 0.56 1.94 14.32
C HIS A 64 1.37 3.24 14.40
N GLN A 65 2.35 3.31 15.30
CA GLN A 65 3.25 4.45 15.41
C GLN A 65 4.07 4.61 14.12
N ARG A 66 4.72 3.54 13.64
CA ARG A 66 5.50 3.59 12.40
C ARG A 66 4.66 3.95 11.18
N ARG A 67 3.41 3.49 11.15
CA ARG A 67 2.45 3.83 10.09
C ARG A 67 2.11 5.31 10.12
N ARG A 68 1.91 5.92 11.30
CA ARG A 68 1.64 7.36 11.45
C ARG A 68 2.81 8.19 10.93
N GLU A 69 4.05 7.80 11.23
CA GLU A 69 5.26 8.46 10.72
C GLU A 69 5.34 8.41 9.20
N SER A 70 5.18 7.21 8.62
CA SER A 70 5.21 7.01 7.16
C SER A 70 4.11 7.80 6.45
N THR A 71 2.93 7.86 7.06
CA THR A 71 1.77 8.64 6.59
C THR A 71 2.06 10.14 6.65
N ALA A 72 2.71 10.63 7.71
CA ALA A 72 3.07 12.04 7.83
C ALA A 72 4.07 12.47 6.75
N SER A 73 5.07 11.64 6.47
CA SER A 73 6.03 11.87 5.37
C SER A 73 5.34 11.92 4.00
N LEU A 74 4.42 10.99 3.72
CA LEU A 74 3.61 11.02 2.50
C LEU A 74 2.77 12.29 2.37
N ARG A 75 2.15 12.77 3.46
CA ARG A 75 1.38 14.02 3.44
C ARG A 75 2.25 15.24 3.16
N SER A 76 3.49 15.23 3.64
CA SER A 76 4.46 16.29 3.33
C SER A 76 4.80 16.29 1.83
N MET A 77 5.11 15.12 1.26
CA MET A 77 5.43 14.96 -0.17
C MET A 77 4.24 15.19 -1.10
N ARG A 78 3.00 14.99 -0.63
CA ARG A 78 1.77 15.30 -1.40
C ARG A 78 1.73 16.77 -1.88
N LYS A 79 2.35 17.69 -1.14
CA LYS A 79 2.43 19.11 -1.54
C LYS A 79 3.30 19.31 -2.80
N GLU A 80 4.22 18.40 -3.08
CA GLU A 80 5.15 18.47 -4.22
C GLU A 80 4.62 17.70 -5.45
N LEU A 81 3.77 16.69 -5.23
CA LEU A 81 3.15 15.85 -6.28
C LEU A 81 2.03 16.54 -7.08
N GLY A 82 1.86 17.86 -6.97
CA GLY A 82 0.73 18.65 -7.50
C GLY A 82 0.58 18.75 -9.03
N ARG A 83 1.19 17.86 -9.82
CA ARG A 83 1.02 17.80 -11.29
C ARG A 83 0.36 16.48 -11.68
N ALA A 84 -0.97 16.51 -11.78
CA ALA A 84 -1.84 15.34 -12.01
C ALA A 84 -1.47 14.49 -13.25
N ASP A 85 -1.01 15.10 -14.34
CA ASP A 85 -0.65 14.34 -15.54
C ASP A 85 0.63 13.51 -15.37
N ARG A 86 1.61 14.04 -14.62
CA ARG A 86 2.85 13.29 -14.32
C ARG A 86 2.60 12.14 -13.37
N SER A 87 1.67 12.30 -12.41
CA SER A 87 1.33 11.22 -11.48
C SER A 87 0.55 10.09 -12.13
N ALA A 88 -0.36 10.38 -13.08
CA ALA A 88 -1.07 9.32 -13.81
C ALA A 88 -0.15 8.47 -14.71
N ALA A 89 0.81 9.10 -15.40
CA ALA A 89 1.80 8.39 -16.19
C ALA A 89 2.71 7.51 -15.31
N ALA A 90 3.23 8.06 -14.22
CA ALA A 90 4.05 7.34 -13.25
C ALA A 90 3.30 6.15 -12.62
N LEU A 91 2.02 6.30 -12.29
CA LEU A 91 1.18 5.21 -11.76
C LEU A 91 1.01 4.06 -12.77
N ARG A 92 0.79 4.38 -14.06
CA ARG A 92 0.71 3.35 -15.11
C ARG A 92 2.04 2.62 -15.28
N GLU A 93 3.15 3.34 -15.22
CA GLU A 93 4.49 2.73 -15.28
C GLU A 93 4.74 1.80 -14.09
N CYS A 94 4.40 2.23 -12.88
CA CYS A 94 4.47 1.38 -11.68
C CYS A 94 3.64 0.10 -11.85
N MET A 95 2.43 0.19 -12.40
CA MET A 95 1.58 -0.98 -12.65
C MET A 95 2.22 -1.96 -13.64
N VAL A 96 2.81 -1.46 -14.72
CA VAL A 96 3.52 -2.31 -15.69
C VAL A 96 4.72 -3.00 -15.03
N ASN A 97 5.49 -2.27 -14.24
CA ASN A 97 6.64 -2.81 -13.50
C ASN A 97 6.21 -3.92 -12.53
N MET A 98 5.16 -3.69 -11.73
CA MET A 98 4.62 -4.70 -10.80
C MET A 98 4.04 -5.92 -11.52
N GLN A 99 3.34 -5.74 -12.65
CA GLN A 99 2.83 -6.86 -13.46
C GLN A 99 3.98 -7.72 -14.03
N ARG A 100 5.03 -7.08 -14.55
CA ARG A 100 6.24 -7.77 -15.02
C ARG A 100 6.96 -8.48 -13.88
N ALA A 101 7.07 -7.84 -12.72
CA ALA A 101 7.66 -8.46 -11.55
C ALA A 101 6.86 -9.71 -11.15
N THR A 102 5.53 -9.63 -11.08
CA THR A 102 4.65 -10.74 -10.67
C THR A 102 4.86 -12.04 -11.46
N VAL A 103 5.26 -12.00 -12.73
CA VAL A 103 5.47 -13.22 -13.53
C VAL A 103 6.86 -13.83 -13.40
N LYS A 104 7.81 -13.19 -12.69
CA LYS A 104 9.15 -13.77 -12.51
C LYS A 104 9.11 -15.04 -11.64
N PRO A 105 9.94 -16.05 -11.96
CA PRO A 105 10.08 -17.24 -11.14
C PRO A 105 10.74 -16.93 -9.80
N GLY A 106 10.44 -17.70 -8.76
CA GLY A 106 11.10 -17.60 -7.44
C GLY A 106 10.64 -16.46 -6.53
N ILE A 107 9.54 -15.76 -6.87
CA ILE A 107 9.00 -14.68 -6.03
C ILE A 107 8.25 -15.24 -4.81
N GLU A 108 8.59 -14.70 -3.64
CA GLU A 108 7.91 -14.96 -2.38
C GLU A 108 6.41 -14.60 -2.43
N LEU A 109 5.58 -15.40 -1.77
CA LEU A 109 4.12 -15.20 -1.79
C LEU A 109 3.69 -13.81 -1.30
N ALA A 110 4.37 -13.27 -0.29
CA ALA A 110 4.06 -11.94 0.26
C ALA A 110 4.36 -10.81 -0.74
N GLU A 111 5.48 -10.92 -1.46
CA GLU A 111 5.89 -9.98 -2.51
C GLU A 111 4.92 -10.04 -3.70
N ARG A 112 4.56 -11.26 -4.13
CA ARG A 112 3.56 -11.47 -5.18
C ARG A 112 2.20 -10.86 -4.84
N ARG A 113 1.74 -11.02 -3.60
CA ARG A 113 0.49 -10.41 -3.12
C ARG A 113 0.58 -8.89 -3.10
N ALA A 114 1.70 -8.33 -2.67
CA ALA A 114 1.93 -6.89 -2.69
C ALA A 114 1.78 -6.31 -4.10
N TYR A 115 2.39 -6.93 -5.12
CA TYR A 115 2.27 -6.48 -6.50
C TYR A 115 0.83 -6.51 -7.01
N ILE A 116 0.08 -7.58 -6.71
CA ILE A 116 -1.31 -7.72 -7.14
C ILE A 116 -2.18 -6.64 -6.48
N ASP A 117 -2.07 -6.48 -5.16
CA ASP A 117 -2.89 -5.54 -4.40
C ASP A 117 -2.60 -4.08 -4.80
N LEU A 118 -1.33 -3.72 -4.93
CA LEU A 118 -0.92 -2.37 -5.35
C LEU A 118 -1.36 -2.08 -6.80
N THR A 119 -1.27 -3.07 -7.70
CA THR A 119 -1.76 -2.92 -9.08
C THR A 119 -3.28 -2.71 -9.12
N GLN A 120 -4.05 -3.48 -8.36
CA GLN A 120 -5.50 -3.31 -8.26
C GLN A 120 -5.86 -1.94 -7.67
N HIS A 121 -5.09 -1.49 -6.68
CA HIS A 121 -5.29 -0.19 -6.06
C HIS A 121 -5.05 0.96 -7.05
N PHE A 122 -3.91 0.97 -7.75
CA PHE A 122 -3.61 2.00 -8.75
C PHE A 122 -4.58 1.98 -9.93
N THR A 123 -5.06 0.79 -10.34
CA THR A 123 -6.14 0.69 -11.34
C THR A 123 -7.39 1.42 -10.85
N THR A 124 -7.80 1.18 -9.60
CA THR A 124 -8.96 1.84 -8.99
C THR A 124 -8.74 3.36 -8.91
N MET A 125 -7.53 3.81 -8.55
CA MET A 125 -7.17 5.23 -8.52
C MET A 125 -7.28 5.90 -9.90
N LEU A 126 -6.75 5.26 -10.95
CA LEU A 126 -6.80 5.79 -12.31
C LEU A 126 -8.23 5.83 -12.85
N VAL A 127 -9.05 4.82 -12.55
CA VAL A 127 -10.48 4.80 -12.93
C VAL A 127 -11.25 5.89 -12.19
N GLN A 128 -11.06 6.04 -10.87
CA GLN A 128 -11.69 7.09 -10.08
C GLN A 128 -11.28 8.49 -10.55
N HIS A 129 -9.99 8.72 -10.80
CA HIS A 129 -9.48 9.98 -11.34
C HIS A 129 -10.05 10.31 -12.73
N HIS A 130 -10.29 9.30 -13.57
CA HIS A 130 -10.91 9.50 -14.89
C HIS A 130 -12.41 9.81 -14.78
N THR A 131 -13.08 9.25 -13.76
CA THR A 131 -14.51 9.49 -13.49
C THR A 131 -14.75 10.82 -12.74
N GLU A 132 -13.79 11.25 -11.91
CA GLU A 132 -13.83 12.44 -11.05
C GLU A 132 -12.91 13.56 -11.57
N LEU A 133 -13.09 13.99 -12.83
CA LEU A 133 -12.28 15.01 -13.54
C LEU A 133 -12.08 16.41 -12.85
N THR A 134 -12.34 16.55 -11.54
CA THR A 134 -12.13 17.75 -10.72
C THR A 134 -11.43 17.51 -9.36
N GLY A 135 -10.80 16.35 -9.09
CA GLY A 135 -10.09 16.09 -7.82
C GLY A 135 -8.91 15.13 -7.96
N GLY A 136 -7.69 15.65 -7.99
CA GLY A 136 -6.49 14.90 -8.35
C GLY A 136 -6.10 13.76 -7.41
N VAL A 137 -5.18 12.90 -7.88
CA VAL A 137 -4.51 11.75 -7.21
C VAL A 137 -4.18 11.98 -5.71
N ALA A 138 -3.94 13.23 -5.36
CA ALA A 138 -3.79 13.75 -4.01
C ALA A 138 -4.89 13.28 -3.03
N ASP A 139 -6.18 13.33 -3.40
CA ASP A 139 -7.29 12.96 -2.51
C ASP A 139 -7.40 11.46 -2.25
N VAL A 140 -6.87 10.63 -3.15
CA VAL A 140 -6.90 9.19 -2.99
C VAL A 140 -5.69 8.69 -2.21
N ILE A 141 -4.54 9.35 -2.33
CA ILE A 141 -3.45 9.22 -1.35
C ILE A 141 -4.01 9.50 0.05
N ASP A 142 -4.86 10.51 0.23
CA ASP A 142 -5.55 10.76 1.51
C ASP A 142 -6.39 9.57 2.01
N LYS A 143 -7.09 8.86 1.12
CA LYS A 143 -7.86 7.66 1.47
C LYS A 143 -6.95 6.52 1.95
N VAL A 144 -5.77 6.33 1.34
CA VAL A 144 -4.75 5.37 1.81
C VAL A 144 -4.22 5.78 3.18
N LEU A 145 -3.93 7.07 3.36
CA LEU A 145 -3.38 7.66 4.58
C LEU A 145 -4.34 7.55 5.78
N ASN A 146 -5.65 7.71 5.56
CA ASN A 146 -6.66 7.71 6.62
C ASN A 146 -7.21 6.31 6.96
N GLY A 147 -6.75 5.26 6.29
CA GLY A 147 -7.21 3.88 6.53
C GLY A 147 -8.64 3.59 6.06
N SER A 148 -9.38 4.59 5.55
CA SER A 148 -10.65 4.39 4.84
C SER A 148 -10.45 3.73 3.47
N GLY A 149 -9.25 3.84 2.91
CA GLY A 149 -8.79 3.00 1.81
C GLY A 149 -8.95 1.53 2.15
N ALA A 150 -8.65 1.09 3.38
CA ALA A 150 -8.74 -0.31 3.79
C ALA A 150 -10.16 -0.91 3.76
N THR A 151 -11.20 -0.08 3.86
CA THR A 151 -12.59 -0.50 3.69
C THR A 151 -12.99 -0.53 2.22
N ALA A 152 -12.39 0.33 1.38
CA ALA A 152 -12.44 0.23 -0.07
C ALA A 152 -11.58 -0.93 -0.64
N LEU A 153 -10.68 -1.51 0.17
CA LEU A 153 -9.90 -2.73 -0.13
C LEU A 153 -10.69 -4.03 0.10
N ALA A 154 -11.95 -3.96 0.56
CA ALA A 154 -12.81 -5.14 0.61
C ALA A 154 -13.43 -5.34 -0.78
N PRO A 155 -13.27 -6.51 -1.44
CA PRO A 155 -14.04 -6.79 -2.64
C PRO A 155 -15.51 -6.63 -2.29
N ALA A 156 -16.25 -5.89 -3.13
CA ALA A 156 -17.68 -5.69 -2.94
C ALA A 156 -18.33 -7.05 -2.67
N ARG A 157 -18.84 -7.26 -1.45
CA ARG A 157 -19.54 -8.48 -1.09
C ARG A 157 -20.69 -8.63 -2.08
N LYS A 158 -20.62 -9.64 -2.96
CA LYS A 158 -21.73 -9.99 -3.85
C LYS A 158 -23.01 -10.03 -3.01
N PRO A 159 -24.10 -9.36 -3.43
CA PRO A 159 -25.35 -9.41 -2.69
C PRO A 159 -25.77 -10.88 -2.60
N ARG A 160 -25.85 -11.41 -1.38
CA ARG A 160 -26.47 -12.71 -1.12
C ARG A 160 -27.92 -12.58 -1.56
N ARG A 161 -28.23 -13.21 -2.69
CA ARG A 161 -29.58 -13.42 -3.20
C ARG A 161 -30.36 -14.13 -2.09
N ARG A 162 -31.17 -13.38 -1.33
CA ARG A 162 -32.13 -13.95 -0.39
C ARG A 162 -33.13 -14.75 -1.22
N ARG A 163 -33.18 -16.05 -0.94
CA ARG A 163 -34.35 -16.89 -1.27
C ARG A 163 -35.45 -16.56 -0.27
#